data_AF-A0A969QIW1-F1
#
_entry.id   AF-A0A969QIW1-F1
#
_cell.length_a   1.000
_cell.length_b   1.000
_cell.length_c   1.000
_cell.angle_alpha   90.00
_cell.angle_beta   90.00
_cell.angle_gamma   90.00
#
_symmetry.space_group_name_H-M   'P 1'
#
loop_
_entity.id
_entity.type
_entity.pdbx_description
1 polymer ?
#
loop_
_entity_poly.entity_id
_entity_poly.type
_entity_poly.pdbx_seq_one_letter_code
_entity_poly.pdbx_strand_id
1 'polypeptide(L)'
;MTNNPITNNPITNNPITNNSNLPQSPLTSLTERLPVNRVRSLFPEPNQPLTAEQLQNQNRISQDLGKPPEIIGKERIQSPRSIRNFINSNAGDSVFQSAFRSDIGRNFDAGKIPEAVSLLDKSFGQEYQEYFNQNFDQTASRDLTSPEELQRKLAALGAKTSTKPALIYLFLRPEQLDLVLVTASGPVVRYRVPESNRQEITQAVTDSRIVHKSVPEANREELMKVVTQFRNEITKPGARRTTSYLPYAKQLYKWMIAPLEPTLKERGIDTISFIADAGLRGFPFAALHDGQQFLIENYNLTLMPSMSLTDTRYIDVRNVQVLAMGASEFSELNPLPAVPAEIASISREWPGISFLNDGFTIENLRQQHQSRPFGIIHLATHGEFRPGAANNSFIQFWNSRLKLNQLRDLRLNNPQVNLLVLSACRTAVGDEQAELGFGGLAVQSGAQTAVASLWYVSDEGTLGLMSEFYQQLKTAPIKAAALRQAQIAMLRGQVRLEGGTLRGTSRGDGVQLPDLLRNSEDTKFVHPYYWSAFVMIGSPW
;
A
#
# COMPACT_ATOMS: atom_id res chain seq x y z
N MET A 1 6.08 24.35 56.38
CA MET A 1 4.95 24.19 57.31
C MET A 1 3.73 23.94 56.44
N THR A 2 3.06 22.78 56.38
CA THR A 2 2.86 21.67 57.32
C THR A 2 2.42 20.40 56.56
N ASN A 3 3.17 19.31 56.78
CA ASN A 3 2.79 17.91 57.04
C ASN A 3 1.45 17.31 56.51
N ASN A 4 1.58 16.32 55.60
CA ASN A 4 1.26 14.86 55.68
C ASN A 4 0.09 14.36 56.58
N PRO A 5 -0.59 13.21 56.25
CA PRO A 5 0.13 11.94 56.07
C PRO A 5 -0.40 10.89 55.06
N ILE A 6 0.56 10.00 54.79
CA ILE A 6 0.55 8.71 54.10
C ILE A 6 -0.15 7.65 54.97
N THR A 7 -0.90 6.72 54.37
CA THR A 7 -1.27 5.45 55.00
C THR A 7 -0.88 4.27 54.09
N ASN A 8 0.10 3.50 54.58
CA ASN A 8 0.44 2.15 54.15
C ASN A 8 -0.65 1.16 54.58
N ASN A 9 -0.84 0.07 53.82
CA ASN A 9 -1.33 -1.20 54.37
C ASN A 9 -0.71 -2.40 53.61
N PRO A 10 -0.58 -3.56 54.27
CA PRO A 10 0.58 -4.43 54.11
C PRO A 10 0.31 -5.73 53.35
N ILE A 11 1.41 -6.33 52.89
CA ILE A 11 1.53 -7.70 52.38
C ILE A 11 1.41 -8.67 53.57
N THR A 12 0.51 -9.66 53.47
CA THR A 12 0.47 -10.82 54.37
C THR A 12 0.62 -12.10 53.56
N ASN A 13 1.70 -12.84 53.85
CA ASN A 13 1.93 -14.23 53.45
C ASN A 13 1.32 -15.21 54.47
N ASN A 14 0.96 -16.40 53.96
CA ASN A 14 0.81 -17.74 54.60
C ASN A 14 -0.61 -18.35 54.48
N PRO A 15 -0.76 -19.69 54.57
CA PRO A 15 0.02 -20.77 53.95
C PRO A 15 -0.89 -21.83 53.27
N ILE A 16 -0.26 -22.81 52.63
CA ILE A 16 -0.85 -23.99 51.98
C ILE A 16 -1.57 -24.88 53.01
N THR A 17 -2.81 -25.30 52.72
CA THR A 17 -3.41 -26.52 53.29
C THR A 17 -4.17 -27.31 52.22
N ASN A 18 -3.75 -28.57 52.04
CA ASN A 18 -4.45 -29.63 51.32
C ASN A 18 -5.90 -29.80 51.82
N ASN A 19 -6.85 -29.93 50.90
CA ASN A 19 -7.86 -30.98 51.07
C ASN A 19 -8.48 -31.42 49.73
N SER A 20 -8.41 -32.73 49.54
CA SER A 20 -9.02 -33.57 48.52
C SER A 20 -10.55 -33.50 48.54
N ASN A 21 -11.19 -33.43 47.36
CA ASN A 21 -12.31 -34.30 46.95
C ASN A 21 -12.82 -33.94 45.54
N LEU A 22 -12.49 -34.82 44.59
CA LEU A 22 -13.09 -34.95 43.26
C LEU A 22 -14.32 -35.88 43.33
N PRO A 23 -15.32 -35.71 42.46
CA PRO A 23 -16.11 -36.83 41.94
C PRO A 23 -15.57 -37.24 40.56
N GLN A 24 -15.19 -38.51 40.43
CA GLN A 24 -14.81 -39.17 39.18
C GLN A 24 -16.03 -39.52 38.33
N SER A 25 -15.92 -39.38 37.00
CA SER A 25 -16.54 -40.25 35.98
C SER A 25 -15.91 -40.01 34.60
N PRO A 26 -15.91 -41.01 33.69
CA PRO A 26 -14.68 -41.44 33.01
C PRO A 26 -14.53 -40.96 31.56
N LEU A 27 -13.26 -40.80 31.13
CA LEU A 27 -12.86 -40.68 29.74
C LEU A 27 -13.03 -42.04 29.02
N THR A 28 -13.87 -42.08 27.99
CA THR A 28 -13.86 -43.12 26.96
C THR A 28 -13.30 -42.56 25.65
N SER A 29 -12.35 -43.30 25.10
CA SER A 29 -11.64 -43.06 23.85
C SER A 29 -12.56 -43.14 22.63
N LEU A 30 -12.48 -42.16 21.72
CA LEU A 30 -12.97 -42.25 20.35
C LEU A 30 -11.80 -42.29 19.37
N THR A 31 -11.06 -43.39 19.41
CA THR A 31 -10.32 -43.88 18.25
C THR A 31 -11.18 -44.95 17.59
N GLU A 32 -11.98 -44.57 16.58
CA GLU A 32 -12.37 -45.50 15.51
C GLU A 32 -13.05 -44.79 14.34
N ARG A 33 -12.57 -45.14 13.13
CA ARG A 33 -13.16 -44.97 11.78
C ARG A 33 -12.80 -43.69 11.00
N LEU A 34 -11.69 -43.77 10.26
CA LEU A 34 -11.62 -43.69 8.78
C LEU A 34 -10.30 -44.40 8.32
N PRO A 35 -10.24 -45.09 7.16
CA PRO A 35 -9.12 -45.96 6.81
C PRO A 35 -7.85 -45.21 6.36
N VAL A 36 -6.73 -45.50 7.02
CA VAL A 36 -5.41 -44.84 6.95
C VAL A 36 -4.61 -45.14 5.66
N ASN A 37 -5.13 -45.94 4.73
CA ASN A 37 -4.33 -46.44 3.59
C ASN A 37 -4.40 -45.64 2.27
N ARG A 38 -5.02 -44.44 2.24
CA ARG A 38 -4.97 -43.55 1.05
C ARG A 38 -4.12 -42.29 1.20
N VAL A 39 -3.67 -41.97 2.42
CA VAL A 39 -2.95 -40.71 2.70
C VAL A 39 -1.43 -40.88 2.60
N ARG A 40 -0.91 -42.11 2.67
CA ARG A 40 0.53 -42.42 2.61
C ARG A 40 1.14 -42.43 1.20
N SER A 41 0.36 -42.31 0.11
CA SER A 41 0.92 -42.32 -1.25
C SER A 41 1.28 -40.93 -1.79
N LEU A 42 1.06 -39.85 -1.02
CA LEU A 42 1.19 -38.48 -1.52
C LEU A 42 2.30 -37.66 -0.84
N PHE A 43 2.87 -38.12 0.29
CA PHE A 43 3.86 -37.36 1.04
C PHE A 43 4.99 -38.27 1.56
N PRO A 44 6.28 -37.95 1.29
CA PRO A 44 7.38 -38.69 1.87
C PRO A 44 7.65 -38.28 3.33
N GLU A 45 8.12 -39.23 4.13
CA GLU A 45 8.78 -38.95 5.40
C GLU A 45 10.13 -38.24 5.13
N PRO A 46 10.57 -37.31 6.00
CA PRO A 46 11.85 -36.62 5.81
C PRO A 46 13.03 -37.60 5.71
N ASN A 47 13.89 -37.42 4.70
CA ASN A 47 15.11 -38.20 4.40
C ASN A 47 14.95 -39.58 3.71
N GLN A 48 13.85 -39.86 3.02
CA GLN A 48 13.80 -40.98 2.07
C GLN A 48 14.03 -40.56 0.60
N PRO A 49 14.75 -41.37 -0.20
CA PRO A 49 14.89 -41.13 -1.63
C PRO A 49 13.53 -41.27 -2.35
N LEU A 50 13.28 -40.38 -3.30
CA LEU A 50 12.03 -40.33 -4.07
C LEU A 50 11.80 -41.63 -4.85
N THR A 51 10.53 -42.06 -4.95
CA THR A 51 10.15 -43.21 -5.76
C THR A 51 10.22 -42.89 -7.25
N ALA A 52 10.27 -43.93 -8.10
CA ALA A 52 10.33 -43.77 -9.56
C ALA A 52 9.15 -42.96 -10.12
N GLU A 53 7.97 -43.06 -9.53
CA GLU A 53 6.76 -42.32 -9.90
C GLU A 53 6.85 -40.84 -9.49
N GLN A 54 7.49 -40.54 -8.36
CA GLN A 54 7.76 -39.16 -7.90
C GLN A 54 8.84 -38.47 -8.74
N LEU A 55 9.89 -39.20 -9.11
CA LEU A 55 10.91 -38.72 -10.08
C LEU A 55 10.28 -38.46 -11.46
N GLN A 56 9.33 -39.29 -11.87
CA GLN A 56 8.60 -39.10 -13.12
C GLN A 56 7.69 -37.86 -13.10
N ASN A 57 7.05 -37.56 -11.96
CA ASN A 57 6.28 -36.33 -11.78
C ASN A 57 7.18 -35.08 -11.66
N GLN A 58 8.34 -35.17 -11.01
CA GLN A 58 9.31 -34.08 -10.96
C GLN A 58 9.90 -33.76 -12.34
N ASN A 59 10.16 -34.79 -13.15
CA ASN A 59 10.59 -34.61 -14.55
C ASN A 59 9.48 -34.03 -15.45
N ARG A 60 8.19 -34.28 -15.16
CA ARG A 60 7.06 -33.62 -15.84
C ARG A 60 6.99 -32.13 -15.50
N ILE A 61 7.14 -31.79 -14.21
CA ILE A 61 7.18 -30.40 -13.73
C ILE A 61 8.36 -29.62 -14.35
N SER A 62 9.53 -30.26 -14.48
CA SER A 62 10.70 -29.63 -15.09
C SER A 62 10.60 -29.46 -16.61
N GLN A 63 9.73 -30.21 -17.30
CA GLN A 63 9.46 -30.06 -18.74
C GLN A 63 8.37 -29.02 -19.03
N ASP A 64 7.43 -28.79 -18.11
CA ASP A 64 6.36 -27.79 -18.25
C ASP A 64 6.82 -26.36 -17.91
N LEU A 65 7.92 -26.19 -17.17
CA LEU A 65 8.59 -24.90 -16.98
C LEU A 65 9.26 -24.33 -18.25
N GLY A 66 9.34 -25.11 -19.34
CA GLY A 66 9.98 -24.74 -20.60
C GLY A 66 9.04 -24.60 -21.80
N LYS A 67 7.72 -24.76 -21.65
CA LYS A 67 6.76 -24.68 -22.78
C LYS A 67 5.72 -23.57 -22.57
N PRO A 68 5.47 -22.72 -23.57
CA PRO A 68 4.34 -21.79 -23.52
C PRO A 68 3.02 -22.59 -23.51
N PRO A 69 1.97 -22.10 -22.82
CA PRO A 69 0.70 -22.80 -22.74
C PRO A 69 0.07 -22.99 -24.13
N GLU A 70 -0.59 -24.13 -24.30
CA GLU A 70 -1.31 -24.52 -25.52
C GLU A 70 -2.26 -23.42 -26.00
N ILE A 71 -2.15 -23.15 -27.30
CA ILE A 71 -2.93 -22.15 -28.03
C ILE A 71 -4.39 -22.61 -28.09
N ILE A 72 -5.25 -22.03 -27.26
CA ILE A 72 -6.69 -22.00 -27.51
C ILE A 72 -6.92 -21.14 -28.77
N GLY A 73 -7.76 -21.65 -29.67
CA GLY A 73 -7.86 -21.30 -31.08
C GLY A 73 -7.89 -19.81 -31.43
N LYS A 74 -7.30 -19.51 -32.60
CA LYS A 74 -7.23 -18.19 -33.24
C LYS A 74 -8.62 -17.58 -33.46
N GLU A 75 -9.10 -16.79 -32.51
CA GLU A 75 -9.97 -15.67 -32.84
C GLU A 75 -9.09 -14.46 -33.20
N ARG A 76 -9.33 -13.92 -34.39
CA ARG A 76 -8.68 -12.73 -34.94
C ARG A 76 -8.64 -11.62 -33.89
N ILE A 77 -7.44 -11.15 -33.58
CA ILE A 77 -7.21 -9.87 -32.92
C ILE A 77 -7.76 -8.77 -33.85
N GLN A 78 -8.99 -8.35 -33.59
CA GLN A 78 -9.53 -7.07 -34.00
C GLN A 78 -9.80 -6.26 -32.72
N SER A 79 -8.89 -5.36 -32.37
CA SER A 79 -9.29 -4.12 -31.69
C SER A 79 -10.03 -3.26 -32.72
N PRO A 80 -11.22 -2.66 -32.43
CA PRO A 80 -11.50 -1.90 -31.22
C PRO A 80 -12.96 -2.02 -30.71
N ARG A 81 -13.22 -2.90 -29.74
CA ARG A 81 -14.43 -2.83 -28.87
C ARG A 81 -14.11 -2.63 -27.40
N SER A 82 -12.96 -3.12 -26.93
CA SER A 82 -12.48 -2.94 -25.55
C SER A 82 -12.10 -1.49 -25.21
N ILE A 83 -11.66 -0.69 -26.17
CA ILE A 83 -11.45 0.77 -25.98
C ILE A 83 -12.80 1.50 -25.90
N ARG A 84 -13.84 1.02 -26.59
CA ARG A 84 -15.18 1.63 -26.51
C ARG A 84 -15.84 1.42 -25.15
N ASN A 85 -15.61 0.28 -24.50
CA ASN A 85 -16.07 0.06 -23.12
C ASN A 85 -15.21 0.79 -22.08
N PHE A 86 -13.97 1.16 -22.42
CA PHE A 86 -13.07 2.00 -21.60
C PHE A 86 -13.39 3.50 -21.72
N ILE A 87 -13.86 3.95 -22.89
CA ILE A 87 -14.28 5.33 -23.15
C ILE A 87 -15.76 5.55 -22.77
N ASN A 88 -16.62 4.53 -22.85
CA ASN A 88 -18.05 4.59 -22.53
C ASN A 88 -18.44 3.91 -21.20
N SER A 89 -17.53 3.68 -20.26
CA SER A 89 -17.93 3.32 -18.90
C SER A 89 -18.50 4.54 -18.17
N ASN A 90 -19.58 5.11 -18.70
CA ASN A 90 -20.61 5.84 -17.96
C ASN A 90 -21.44 4.88 -17.06
N ALA A 91 -20.89 3.69 -16.75
CA ALA A 91 -21.54 2.65 -15.97
C ALA A 91 -20.95 2.68 -14.56
N GLY A 92 -21.28 3.72 -13.80
CA GLY A 92 -20.88 3.79 -12.39
C GLY A 92 -21.04 5.16 -11.74
N ASP A 93 -20.98 6.25 -12.51
CA ASP A 93 -21.13 7.57 -11.91
C ASP A 93 -22.55 7.72 -11.39
N SER A 94 -22.70 7.73 -10.06
CA SER A 94 -23.95 8.16 -9.45
C SER A 94 -24.25 9.58 -9.94
N VAL A 95 -25.53 9.95 -10.05
CA VAL A 95 -25.94 11.32 -10.44
C VAL A 95 -25.28 12.38 -9.53
N PHE A 96 -24.93 12.00 -8.31
CA PHE A 96 -24.19 12.83 -7.36
C PHE A 96 -22.72 13.03 -7.78
N GLN A 97 -22.02 11.99 -8.23
CA GLN A 97 -20.64 12.06 -8.73
C GLN A 97 -20.53 13.04 -9.90
N SER A 98 -21.44 12.95 -10.87
CA SER A 98 -21.40 13.82 -12.06
C SER A 98 -21.64 15.30 -11.72
N ALA A 99 -22.49 15.59 -10.74
CA ALA A 99 -22.70 16.95 -10.24
C ALA A 99 -21.44 17.51 -9.57
N PHE A 100 -20.80 16.76 -8.66
CA PHE A 100 -19.55 17.18 -8.01
C PHE A 100 -18.45 17.48 -9.03
N ARG A 101 -18.24 16.58 -9.99
CA ARG A 101 -17.19 16.75 -11.02
C ARG A 101 -17.42 18.00 -11.87
N SER A 102 -18.68 18.27 -12.25
CA SER A 102 -19.02 19.49 -12.99
C SER A 102 -18.73 20.74 -12.16
N ASP A 103 -19.12 20.75 -10.89
CA ASP A 103 -18.93 21.88 -9.98
C ASP A 103 -17.43 22.15 -9.72
N ILE A 104 -16.63 21.11 -9.55
CA ILE A 104 -15.17 21.20 -9.43
C ILE A 104 -14.58 21.85 -10.68
N GLY A 105 -14.93 21.36 -11.86
CA GLY A 105 -14.46 21.91 -13.14
C GLY A 105 -14.81 23.39 -13.30
N ARG A 106 -16.06 23.78 -13.02
CA ARG A 106 -16.48 25.18 -13.10
C ARG A 106 -15.72 26.09 -12.13
N ASN A 107 -15.37 25.59 -10.94
CA ASN A 107 -14.56 26.37 -10.00
C ASN A 107 -13.10 26.53 -10.50
N PHE A 108 -12.49 25.50 -11.09
CA PHE A 108 -11.19 25.64 -11.74
C PHE A 108 -11.22 26.66 -12.88
N ASP A 109 -12.21 26.57 -13.77
CA ASP A 109 -12.35 27.47 -14.92
C ASP A 109 -12.60 28.93 -14.46
N ALA A 110 -13.29 29.11 -13.33
CA ALA A 110 -13.53 30.42 -12.73
C ALA A 110 -12.37 30.94 -11.85
N GLY A 111 -11.26 30.21 -11.74
CA GLY A 111 -10.11 30.58 -10.88
C GLY A 111 -10.38 30.46 -9.38
N LYS A 112 -11.48 29.81 -8.97
CA LYS A 112 -11.88 29.54 -7.58
C LYS A 112 -11.19 28.28 -7.06
N ILE A 113 -9.86 28.33 -7.03
CA ILE A 113 -9.01 27.18 -6.70
C ILE A 113 -9.26 26.65 -5.27
N PRO A 114 -9.37 27.49 -4.23
CA PRO A 114 -9.68 27.03 -2.87
C PRO A 114 -10.98 26.21 -2.78
N GLU A 115 -12.03 26.67 -3.45
CA GLU A 115 -13.33 26.00 -3.52
C GLU A 115 -13.25 24.69 -4.30
N ALA A 116 -12.52 24.68 -5.42
CA ALA A 116 -12.29 23.46 -6.20
C ALA A 116 -11.57 22.38 -5.38
N VAL A 117 -10.53 22.74 -4.61
CA VAL A 117 -9.79 21.81 -3.74
C VAL A 117 -10.70 21.22 -2.65
N SER A 118 -11.52 22.06 -2.03
CA SER A 118 -12.46 21.61 -0.99
C SER A 118 -13.48 20.62 -1.53
N LEU A 119 -14.01 20.88 -2.74
CA LEU A 119 -14.93 19.97 -3.42
C LEU A 119 -14.23 18.67 -3.87
N LEU A 120 -12.98 18.75 -4.34
CA LEU A 120 -12.20 17.59 -4.75
C LEU A 120 -12.00 16.59 -3.62
N ASP A 121 -11.50 17.05 -2.47
CA ASP A 121 -11.24 16.17 -1.33
C ASP A 121 -12.52 15.49 -0.84
N LYS A 122 -13.62 16.23 -0.81
CA LYS A 122 -14.95 15.71 -0.48
C LYS A 122 -15.44 14.69 -1.50
N SER A 123 -15.32 14.99 -2.79
CA SER A 123 -15.75 14.09 -3.88
C SER A 123 -15.02 12.76 -3.79
N PHE A 124 -13.69 12.78 -3.63
CA PHE A 124 -12.92 11.54 -3.54
C PHE A 124 -13.26 10.77 -2.26
N GLY A 125 -13.43 11.45 -1.12
CA GLY A 125 -13.88 10.80 0.11
C GLY A 125 -15.23 10.09 -0.06
N GLN A 126 -16.17 10.72 -0.76
CA GLN A 126 -17.49 10.17 -1.03
C GLN A 126 -17.44 8.93 -1.94
N GLU A 127 -16.54 8.89 -2.93
CA GLU A 127 -16.33 7.70 -3.78
C GLU A 127 -16.00 6.45 -2.96
N TYR A 128 -15.14 6.57 -1.95
CA TYR A 128 -14.83 5.45 -1.05
C TYR A 128 -16.03 5.08 -0.17
N GLN A 129 -16.75 6.07 0.37
CA GLN A 129 -17.97 5.82 1.16
C GLN A 129 -19.02 5.03 0.37
N GLU A 130 -19.25 5.42 -0.89
CA GLU A 130 -20.16 4.76 -1.82
C GLU A 130 -19.68 3.33 -2.14
N TYR A 131 -18.40 3.16 -2.47
CA TYR A 131 -17.82 1.85 -2.81
C TYR A 131 -17.93 0.82 -1.69
N PHE A 132 -17.64 1.23 -0.46
CA PHE A 132 -17.72 0.33 0.71
C PHE A 132 -19.14 0.22 1.28
N ASN A 133 -20.09 1.03 0.81
CA ASN A 133 -21.42 1.21 1.38
C ASN A 133 -21.34 1.50 2.90
N GLN A 134 -20.46 2.43 3.26
CA GLN A 134 -20.12 2.76 4.64
C GLN A 134 -19.98 4.26 4.81
N ASN A 135 -20.54 4.77 5.91
CA ASN A 135 -20.23 6.12 6.33
C ASN A 135 -18.90 6.13 7.12
N PHE A 136 -17.90 6.84 6.59
CA PHE A 136 -16.59 7.05 7.23
C PHE A 136 -16.53 8.33 8.08
N ASP A 137 -17.63 9.08 8.21
CA ASP A 137 -17.77 10.36 8.94
C ASP A 137 -17.44 10.25 10.46
N GLN A 138 -17.26 9.04 10.99
CA GLN A 138 -16.86 8.84 12.38
C GLN A 138 -15.33 8.80 12.59
N THR A 139 -14.53 8.74 11.53
CA THR A 139 -13.08 8.48 11.63
C THR A 139 -12.17 9.62 11.20
N ALA A 140 -12.68 10.71 10.62
CA ALA A 140 -11.87 11.91 10.39
C ALA A 140 -12.75 13.16 10.22
N SER A 141 -12.22 14.28 10.75
CA SER A 141 -12.84 15.60 10.98
C SER A 141 -14.09 15.93 10.16
N ARG A 142 -15.19 16.24 10.87
CA ARG A 142 -16.43 16.88 10.34
C ARG A 142 -16.21 18.26 9.74
N ASP A 143 -15.02 18.82 9.91
CA ASP A 143 -14.68 20.12 9.39
C ASP A 143 -14.24 19.93 7.94
N LEU A 144 -15.06 20.45 7.03
CA LEU A 144 -14.67 20.72 5.65
C LEU A 144 -13.22 21.22 5.66
N THR A 145 -12.29 20.43 5.14
CA THR A 145 -10.87 20.75 5.14
C THR A 145 -10.65 21.94 4.23
N SER A 146 -10.85 23.14 4.78
CA SER A 146 -10.55 24.38 4.08
C SER A 146 -9.08 24.33 3.69
N PRO A 147 -8.67 24.97 2.58
CA PRO A 147 -7.28 24.92 2.18
C PRO A 147 -6.34 25.47 3.27
N GLU A 148 -6.80 26.40 4.09
CA GLU A 148 -6.07 26.89 5.27
C GLU A 148 -5.90 25.80 6.33
N GLU A 149 -6.90 24.96 6.55
CA GLU A 149 -6.77 23.81 7.45
C GLU A 149 -5.79 22.76 6.91
N LEU A 150 -5.87 22.45 5.61
CA LEU A 150 -4.89 21.57 4.95
C LEU A 150 -3.47 22.08 5.15
N GLN A 151 -3.24 23.37 4.89
CA GLN A 151 -1.94 24.00 5.07
C GLN A 151 -1.48 23.98 6.53
N ARG A 152 -2.38 24.26 7.50
CA ARG A 152 -2.06 24.16 8.94
C ARG A 152 -1.67 22.75 9.34
N LYS A 153 -2.38 21.73 8.86
CA LYS A 153 -2.03 20.32 9.12
C LYS A 153 -0.67 19.99 8.53
N LEU A 154 -0.41 20.34 7.27
CA LEU A 154 0.90 20.12 6.64
C LEU A 154 2.04 20.81 7.40
N ALA A 155 1.84 22.04 7.86
CA ALA A 155 2.83 22.78 8.65
C ALA A 155 3.12 22.09 10.00
N ALA A 156 2.07 21.67 10.71
CA ALA A 156 2.21 20.95 11.98
C ALA A 156 2.92 19.60 11.80
N LEU A 157 2.62 18.89 10.71
CA LEU A 157 3.24 17.62 10.37
C LEU A 157 4.72 17.81 10.05
N GLY A 158 5.04 18.71 9.13
CA GLY A 158 6.43 19.00 8.75
C GLY A 158 7.29 19.44 9.94
N ALA A 159 6.74 20.22 10.86
CA ALA A 159 7.43 20.58 12.10
C ALA A 159 7.70 19.36 13.00
N LYS A 160 6.75 18.43 13.12
CA LYS A 160 6.87 17.25 13.99
C LYS A 160 7.79 16.16 13.41
N THR A 161 7.84 16.03 12.08
CA THR A 161 8.63 15.02 11.37
C THR A 161 9.96 15.54 10.84
N SER A 162 10.21 16.85 10.93
CA SER A 162 11.32 17.52 10.26
C SER A 162 11.34 17.28 8.74
N THR A 163 10.16 17.20 8.13
CA THR A 163 9.97 17.07 6.68
C THR A 163 9.25 18.28 6.10
N LYS A 164 9.22 18.39 4.78
CA LYS A 164 8.48 19.44 4.05
C LYS A 164 7.40 18.80 3.19
N PRO A 165 6.23 18.49 3.78
CA PRO A 165 5.17 17.78 3.09
C PRO A 165 4.35 18.66 2.14
N ALA A 166 3.89 18.04 1.06
CA ALA A 166 2.94 18.62 0.12
C ALA A 166 1.89 17.58 -0.32
N LEU A 167 0.73 18.08 -0.72
CA LEU A 167 -0.31 17.28 -1.39
C LEU A 167 -0.32 17.62 -2.87
N ILE A 168 -0.46 16.61 -3.72
CA ILE A 168 -0.74 16.79 -5.14
C ILE A 168 -2.07 16.11 -5.45
N TYR A 169 -3.08 16.92 -5.77
CA TYR A 169 -4.34 16.44 -6.33
C TYR A 169 -4.18 16.30 -7.84
N LEU A 170 -4.57 15.15 -8.38
CA LEU A 170 -4.68 14.90 -9.82
C LEU A 170 -6.16 14.72 -10.16
N PHE A 171 -6.74 15.67 -10.89
CA PHE A 171 -8.13 15.64 -11.31
C PHE A 171 -8.22 15.56 -12.83
N LEU A 172 -8.84 14.49 -13.34
CA LEU A 172 -8.85 14.20 -14.77
C LEU A 172 -10.16 14.66 -15.41
N ARG A 173 -10.09 15.71 -16.22
CA ARG A 173 -11.21 16.19 -17.02
C ARG A 173 -11.16 15.58 -18.43
N PRO A 174 -12.29 15.56 -19.16
CA PRO A 174 -12.29 15.05 -20.54
C PRO A 174 -11.21 15.69 -21.42
N GLU A 175 -11.01 17.00 -21.29
CA GLU A 175 -10.11 17.78 -22.16
C GLU A 175 -8.71 18.05 -21.56
N GLN A 176 -8.47 17.75 -20.28
CA GLN A 176 -7.20 18.06 -19.63
C GLN A 176 -6.98 17.35 -18.28
N LEU A 177 -5.74 17.35 -17.82
CA LEU A 177 -5.38 17.04 -16.44
C LEU A 177 -5.22 18.32 -15.63
N ASP A 178 -5.92 18.42 -14.50
CA ASP A 178 -5.72 19.48 -13.52
C ASP A 178 -4.86 18.97 -12.36
N LEU A 179 -3.76 19.68 -12.11
CA LEU A 179 -2.84 19.44 -11.01
C LEU A 179 -3.01 20.53 -9.97
N VAL A 180 -3.22 20.14 -8.71
CA VAL A 180 -3.21 21.09 -7.59
C VAL A 180 -2.19 20.69 -6.55
N LEU A 181 -1.18 21.54 -6.38
CA LEU A 181 -0.17 21.42 -5.34
C LEU A 181 -0.59 22.27 -4.13
N VAL A 182 -0.75 21.62 -2.97
CA VAL A 182 -0.99 22.28 -1.69
C VAL A 182 0.23 22.10 -0.80
N THR A 183 0.75 23.20 -0.25
CA THR A 183 1.97 23.18 0.59
C THR A 183 1.75 23.90 1.92
N ALA A 184 2.55 23.59 2.93
CA ALA A 184 2.53 24.28 4.23
C ALA A 184 2.91 25.78 4.15
N SER A 185 3.78 26.17 3.21
CA SER A 185 4.39 27.50 3.13
C SER A 185 4.51 28.01 1.69
N GLY A 186 4.36 29.33 1.49
CA GLY A 186 4.49 29.99 0.19
C GLY A 186 4.57 31.51 0.36
N PRO A 187 5.17 32.25 -0.60
CA PRO A 187 5.27 33.71 -0.53
C PRO A 187 3.90 34.38 -0.52
N VAL A 188 3.58 35.17 0.50
CA VAL A 188 2.38 36.02 0.48
C VAL A 188 2.68 37.24 -0.38
N VAL A 189 2.20 37.26 -1.62
CA VAL A 189 2.33 38.43 -2.49
C VAL A 189 1.28 39.45 -2.05
N ARG A 190 1.72 40.49 -1.33
CA ARG A 190 0.88 41.65 -1.01
C ARG A 190 1.04 42.69 -2.10
N TYR A 191 -0.01 42.94 -2.87
CA TYR A 191 0.01 44.06 -3.80
C TYR A 191 -0.16 45.36 -3.01
N ARG A 192 0.82 46.27 -3.11
CA ARG A 192 0.70 47.62 -2.55
C ARG A 192 -0.14 48.45 -3.51
N VAL A 193 -1.35 48.80 -3.10
CA VAL A 193 -2.26 49.67 -3.86
C VAL A 193 -1.90 51.14 -3.59
N PRO A 194 -1.69 51.97 -4.63
CA PRO A 194 -1.53 53.42 -4.46
C PRO A 194 -2.78 54.06 -3.85
N GLU A 195 -2.58 55.08 -3.00
CA GLU A 195 -3.60 55.67 -2.14
C GLU A 195 -4.80 56.28 -2.90
N SER A 196 -4.63 56.60 -4.18
CA SER A 196 -5.67 57.16 -5.07
C SER A 196 -6.79 56.18 -5.45
N ASN A 197 -6.60 54.86 -5.28
CA ASN A 197 -7.53 53.84 -5.79
C ASN A 197 -8.20 53.02 -4.67
N ARG A 198 -8.28 53.58 -3.46
CA ARG A 198 -8.68 52.87 -2.24
C ARG A 198 -10.16 52.41 -2.20
N GLN A 199 -11.00 52.87 -3.14
CA GLN A 199 -12.44 52.51 -3.17
C GLN A 199 -12.79 51.26 -3.99
N GLU A 200 -11.83 50.59 -4.65
CA GLU A 200 -12.14 49.42 -5.49
C GLU A 200 -11.34 48.14 -5.20
N ILE A 201 -10.53 48.06 -4.14
CA ILE A 201 -9.56 46.95 -4.01
C ILE A 201 -9.66 46.25 -2.66
N THR A 202 -10.55 45.26 -2.60
CA THR A 202 -10.61 44.22 -1.57
C THR A 202 -10.05 42.87 -2.05
N GLN A 203 -9.32 42.81 -3.16
CA GLN A 203 -8.75 41.56 -3.68
C GLN A 203 -7.40 41.83 -4.36
N ALA A 204 -6.32 41.45 -3.69
CA ALA A 204 -5.15 40.80 -4.28
C ALA A 204 -4.18 40.46 -3.14
N VAL A 205 -4.52 39.45 -2.34
CA VAL A 205 -3.51 38.64 -1.66
C VAL A 205 -3.64 37.29 -2.34
N THR A 206 -2.74 36.98 -3.27
CA THR A 206 -2.71 35.65 -3.87
C THR A 206 -2.07 34.70 -2.87
N ASP A 207 -2.85 33.76 -2.35
CA ASP A 207 -2.31 32.69 -1.53
C ASP A 207 -1.51 31.73 -2.41
N SER A 208 -0.20 31.98 -2.54
CA SER A 208 0.70 31.16 -3.34
C SER A 208 0.87 29.73 -2.81
N ARG A 209 0.35 29.40 -1.62
CA ARG A 209 0.47 28.05 -1.03
C ARG A 209 -0.31 26.99 -1.78
N ILE A 210 -1.24 27.39 -2.65
CA ILE A 210 -1.95 26.50 -3.58
C ILE A 210 -1.54 26.88 -5.00
N VAL A 211 -0.99 25.91 -5.74
CA VAL A 211 -0.61 26.10 -7.14
C VAL A 211 -1.46 25.16 -8.00
N HIS A 212 -2.21 25.75 -8.92
CA HIS A 212 -2.98 25.03 -9.92
C HIS A 212 -2.29 25.10 -11.28
N LYS A 213 -2.22 23.97 -11.98
CA LYS A 213 -1.74 23.84 -13.36
C LYS A 213 -2.70 22.98 -14.15
N SER A 214 -3.16 23.48 -15.29
CA SER A 214 -3.89 22.70 -16.28
C SER A 214 -2.94 22.20 -17.36
N VAL A 215 -3.10 20.94 -17.77
CA VAL A 215 -2.27 20.26 -18.77
C VAL A 215 -3.18 19.68 -19.86
N PRO A 216 -3.56 20.48 -20.88
CA PRO A 216 -4.46 20.04 -21.96
C PRO A 216 -3.93 18.87 -22.78
N GLU A 217 -2.61 18.74 -22.92
CA GLU A 217 -1.99 17.63 -23.65
C GLU A 217 -2.17 16.27 -22.95
N ALA A 218 -2.57 16.29 -21.67
CA ALA A 218 -2.85 15.13 -20.84
C ALA A 218 -4.36 14.95 -20.59
N ASN A 219 -5.17 15.11 -21.64
CA ASN A 219 -6.60 14.81 -21.58
C ASN A 219 -6.86 13.34 -21.18
N ARG A 220 -8.08 13.01 -20.75
CA ARG A 220 -8.41 11.69 -20.17
C ARG A 220 -8.00 10.53 -21.07
N GLU A 221 -8.33 10.61 -22.36
CA GLU A 221 -8.07 9.52 -23.30
C GLU A 221 -6.57 9.28 -23.49
N GLU A 222 -5.83 10.33 -23.84
CA GLU A 222 -4.40 10.21 -24.14
C GLU A 222 -3.60 9.88 -22.88
N LEU A 223 -3.94 10.48 -21.74
CA LEU A 223 -3.28 10.18 -20.47
C LEU A 223 -3.44 8.70 -20.11
N MET A 224 -4.67 8.18 -20.15
CA MET A 224 -4.94 6.80 -19.74
C MET A 224 -4.32 5.77 -20.68
N LYS A 225 -4.22 6.10 -21.96
CA LYS A 225 -3.47 5.31 -22.94
C LYS A 225 -1.99 5.20 -22.55
N VAL A 226 -1.33 6.31 -22.21
CA VAL A 226 0.08 6.31 -21.80
C VAL A 226 0.26 5.60 -20.45
N VAL A 227 -0.64 5.79 -19.49
CA VAL A 227 -0.66 5.07 -18.21
C VAL A 227 -0.72 3.56 -18.42
N THR A 228 -1.58 3.11 -19.33
CA THR A 228 -1.73 1.68 -19.67
C THR A 228 -0.45 1.12 -20.28
N GLN A 229 0.16 1.82 -21.23
CA GLN A 229 1.42 1.39 -21.84
C GLN A 229 2.55 1.31 -20.81
N PHE A 230 2.67 2.31 -19.93
CA PHE A 230 3.66 2.33 -18.87
C PHE A 230 3.52 1.13 -17.93
N ARG A 231 2.30 0.86 -17.45
CA ARG A 231 2.01 -0.28 -16.57
C ARG A 231 2.34 -1.62 -17.25
N ASN A 232 1.99 -1.76 -18.54
CA ASN A 232 2.29 -2.97 -19.31
C ASN A 232 3.80 -3.20 -19.45
N GLU A 233 4.56 -2.17 -19.83
CA GLU A 233 6.01 -2.29 -20.01
C GLU A 233 6.77 -2.55 -18.71
N ILE A 234 6.28 -2.06 -17.56
CA ILE A 234 6.87 -2.40 -16.26
C ILE A 234 6.59 -3.87 -15.87
N THR A 235 5.38 -4.37 -16.11
CA THR A 235 4.93 -5.64 -15.52
C THR A 235 5.15 -6.86 -16.41
N LYS A 236 5.22 -6.66 -17.74
CA LYS A 236 5.40 -7.71 -18.74
C LYS A 236 6.69 -8.49 -18.51
N PRO A 237 6.66 -9.83 -18.30
CA PRO A 237 7.84 -10.65 -18.01
C PRO A 237 9.03 -10.42 -18.96
N GLY A 238 8.78 -10.41 -20.27
CA GLY A 238 9.84 -10.20 -21.28
C GLY A 238 10.43 -8.79 -21.33
N ALA A 239 9.78 -7.80 -20.70
CA ALA A 239 10.27 -6.42 -20.65
C ALA A 239 11.08 -6.11 -19.37
N ARG A 240 11.08 -7.00 -18.36
CA ARG A 240 11.75 -6.78 -17.06
C ARG A 240 13.28 -6.68 -17.14
N ARG A 241 13.87 -6.96 -18.29
CA ARG A 241 15.31 -6.83 -18.59
C ARG A 241 15.62 -5.68 -19.55
N THR A 242 14.63 -4.85 -19.86
CA THR A 242 14.78 -3.71 -20.78
C THR A 242 14.44 -2.41 -20.06
N THR A 243 14.53 -1.30 -20.80
CA THR A 243 14.09 0.03 -20.35
C THR A 243 12.95 0.55 -21.21
N SER A 244 12.14 -0.33 -21.80
CA SER A 244 11.04 0.04 -22.71
C SER A 244 9.94 0.86 -22.04
N TYR A 245 9.86 0.83 -20.70
CA TYR A 245 8.96 1.70 -19.93
C TYR A 245 9.40 3.18 -19.91
N LEU A 246 10.67 3.50 -20.17
CA LEU A 246 11.22 4.85 -19.97
C LEU A 246 10.53 5.95 -20.80
N PRO A 247 10.20 5.78 -22.09
CA PRO A 247 9.51 6.82 -22.85
C PRO A 247 8.16 7.21 -22.21
N TYR A 248 7.40 6.22 -21.75
CA TYR A 248 6.12 6.46 -21.07
C TYR A 248 6.33 7.09 -19.68
N ALA A 249 7.34 6.64 -18.93
CA ALA A 249 7.70 7.23 -17.64
C ALA A 249 8.04 8.73 -17.76
N LYS A 250 8.79 9.10 -18.80
CA LYS A 250 9.16 10.49 -19.10
C LYS A 250 7.98 11.34 -19.52
N GLN A 251 7.10 10.79 -20.36
CA GLN A 251 5.89 11.50 -20.79
C GLN A 251 4.95 11.77 -19.60
N LEU A 252 4.75 10.78 -18.73
CA LEU A 252 3.92 10.92 -17.55
C LEU A 252 4.55 11.88 -16.53
N TYR A 253 5.88 11.85 -16.35
CA TYR A 253 6.58 12.85 -15.53
C TYR A 253 6.36 14.27 -16.06
N LYS A 254 6.50 14.46 -17.38
CA LYS A 254 6.28 15.76 -18.05
C LYS A 254 4.87 16.30 -17.82
N TRP A 255 3.86 15.43 -17.78
CA TRP A 255 2.49 15.84 -17.53
C TRP A 255 2.15 16.03 -16.06
N MET A 256 2.62 15.15 -15.17
CA MET A 256 2.16 15.09 -13.78
C MET A 256 3.04 15.86 -12.78
N ILE A 257 4.33 16.00 -13.07
CA ILE A 257 5.32 16.51 -12.09
C ILE A 257 6.03 17.76 -12.60
N ALA A 258 6.51 17.76 -13.84
CA ALA A 258 7.28 18.88 -14.40
C ALA A 258 6.57 20.26 -14.27
N PRO A 259 5.23 20.40 -14.41
CA PRO A 259 4.56 21.68 -14.22
C PRO A 259 4.63 22.25 -12.79
N LEU A 260 4.86 21.38 -11.80
CA LEU A 260 4.94 21.71 -10.38
C LEU A 260 6.39 21.79 -9.87
N GLU A 261 7.34 21.22 -10.61
CA GLU A 261 8.73 21.06 -10.22
C GLU A 261 9.43 22.36 -9.76
N PRO A 262 9.25 23.54 -10.42
CA PRO A 262 9.82 24.79 -9.94
C PRO A 262 9.38 25.12 -8.51
N THR A 263 8.10 24.89 -8.20
CA THR A 263 7.52 25.16 -6.88
C THR A 263 7.99 24.14 -5.84
N LEU A 264 8.05 22.86 -6.23
CA LEU A 264 8.57 21.79 -5.36
C LEU A 264 10.02 22.08 -4.93
N LYS A 265 10.87 22.49 -5.89
CA LYS A 265 12.28 22.84 -5.65
C LYS A 265 12.43 24.11 -4.82
N GLU A 266 11.73 25.18 -5.17
CA GLU A 266 11.77 26.46 -4.44
C GLU A 266 11.40 26.28 -2.96
N ARG A 267 10.39 25.45 -2.67
CA ARG A 267 9.93 25.20 -1.30
C ARG A 267 10.73 24.12 -0.58
N GLY A 268 11.59 23.40 -1.31
CA GLY A 268 12.37 22.27 -0.81
C GLY A 268 11.50 21.12 -0.33
N ILE A 269 10.39 20.85 -1.03
CA ILE A 269 9.49 19.73 -0.71
C ILE A 269 10.28 18.42 -0.77
N ASP A 270 10.10 17.56 0.24
CA ASP A 270 10.76 16.26 0.32
C ASP A 270 9.76 15.10 0.43
N THR A 271 8.48 15.39 0.68
CA THR A 271 7.45 14.39 0.94
C THR A 271 6.17 14.78 0.19
N ILE A 272 5.69 13.88 -0.67
CA ILE A 272 4.53 14.11 -1.53
C ILE A 272 3.47 13.05 -1.24
N SER A 273 2.26 13.49 -0.91
CA SER A 273 1.06 12.65 -0.88
C SER A 273 0.19 12.91 -2.10
N PHE A 274 -0.01 11.89 -2.93
CA PHE A 274 -0.88 11.97 -4.09
C PHE A 274 -2.31 11.63 -3.72
N ILE A 275 -3.23 12.47 -4.14
CA ILE A 275 -4.68 12.26 -4.03
C ILE A 275 -5.21 12.28 -5.46
N ALA A 276 -5.55 11.10 -5.99
CA ALA A 276 -5.69 10.90 -7.42
C ALA A 276 -7.09 10.44 -7.82
N ASP A 277 -7.51 10.90 -8.99
CA ASP A 277 -8.73 10.47 -9.66
C ASP A 277 -8.69 9.01 -10.10
N ALA A 278 -9.85 8.50 -10.55
CA ALA A 278 -10.00 7.17 -11.10
C ALA A 278 -9.01 6.92 -12.25
N GLY A 279 -8.40 5.74 -12.27
CA GLY A 279 -7.33 5.35 -13.19
C GLY A 279 -5.91 5.65 -12.68
N LEU A 280 -5.77 6.49 -11.65
CA LEU A 280 -4.48 6.88 -11.07
C LEU A 280 -4.31 6.49 -9.60
N ARG A 281 -5.35 5.93 -8.95
CA ARG A 281 -5.33 5.53 -7.52
C ARG A 281 -4.44 4.32 -7.23
N GLY A 282 -4.07 3.56 -8.26
CA GLY A 282 -3.10 2.47 -8.22
C GLY A 282 -1.87 2.73 -9.10
N PHE A 283 -1.47 3.99 -9.27
CA PHE A 283 -0.38 4.35 -10.18
C PHE A 283 1.00 4.31 -9.49
N PRO A 284 2.04 3.71 -10.12
CA PRO A 284 3.38 3.65 -9.55
C PRO A 284 4.15 4.97 -9.76
N PHE A 285 3.75 6.04 -9.07
CA PHE A 285 4.40 7.37 -9.18
C PHE A 285 5.91 7.34 -8.92
N ALA A 286 6.37 6.41 -8.07
CA ALA A 286 7.78 6.18 -7.79
C ALA A 286 8.63 5.94 -9.05
N ALA A 287 8.05 5.32 -10.08
CA ALA A 287 8.73 4.98 -11.33
C ALA A 287 8.61 6.05 -12.43
N LEU A 288 7.99 7.21 -12.15
CA LEU A 288 8.10 8.36 -13.05
C LEU A 288 9.56 8.81 -13.17
N HIS A 289 9.96 9.29 -14.34
CA HIS A 289 11.37 9.54 -14.65
C HIS A 289 11.54 10.89 -15.35
N ASP A 290 12.41 11.76 -14.82
CA ASP A 290 12.58 13.14 -15.35
C ASP A 290 13.47 13.20 -16.60
N GLY A 291 14.21 12.13 -16.87
CA GLY A 291 15.20 12.06 -17.94
C GLY A 291 16.58 11.62 -17.45
N GLN A 292 16.85 11.83 -16.16
CA GLN A 292 18.08 11.54 -15.44
C GLN A 292 17.85 10.54 -14.30
N GLN A 293 16.76 10.69 -13.53
CA GLN A 293 16.49 9.92 -12.33
C GLN A 293 14.99 9.67 -12.12
N PHE A 294 14.69 8.70 -11.25
CA PHE A 294 13.31 8.37 -10.87
C PHE A 294 12.78 9.35 -9.80
N LEU A 295 11.45 9.55 -9.78
CA LEU A 295 10.79 10.44 -8.82
C LEU A 295 11.06 10.02 -7.37
N ILE A 296 11.11 8.71 -7.11
CA ILE A 296 11.41 8.16 -5.78
C ILE A 296 12.79 8.57 -5.26
N GLU A 297 13.73 8.91 -6.13
CA GLU A 297 15.06 9.36 -5.74
C GLU A 297 15.04 10.78 -5.16
N ASN A 298 13.97 11.56 -5.37
CA ASN A 298 13.85 12.92 -4.87
C ASN A 298 12.91 13.05 -3.67
N TYR A 299 11.83 12.28 -3.63
CA TYR A 299 10.74 12.50 -2.69
C TYR A 299 10.30 11.23 -1.97
N ASN A 300 9.90 11.36 -0.71
CA ASN A 300 9.12 10.35 0.01
C ASN A 300 7.69 10.36 -0.54
N LEU A 301 7.17 9.22 -1.01
CA LEU A 301 5.90 9.17 -1.73
C LEU A 301 4.84 8.35 -0.97
N THR A 302 3.59 8.82 -1.02
CA THR A 302 2.42 8.07 -0.55
C THR A 302 1.19 8.38 -1.41
N LEU A 303 0.20 7.51 -1.34
CA LEU A 303 -1.14 7.72 -1.88
C LEU A 303 -2.10 7.98 -0.72
N MET A 304 -3.10 8.85 -0.93
CA MET A 304 -4.17 9.07 0.02
C MET A 304 -5.52 9.00 -0.70
N PRO A 305 -6.54 8.36 -0.12
CA PRO A 305 -7.89 8.37 -0.67
C PRO A 305 -8.48 9.80 -0.65
N SER A 306 -8.36 10.48 0.49
CA SER A 306 -8.61 11.90 0.68
C SER A 306 -7.99 12.33 2.00
N MET A 307 -7.84 13.64 2.25
CA MET A 307 -7.41 14.13 3.55
C MET A 307 -8.48 13.86 4.62
N SER A 308 -9.75 14.08 4.25
CA SER A 308 -10.91 13.86 5.11
C SER A 308 -11.13 12.41 5.55
N LEU A 309 -10.53 11.41 4.90
CA LEU A 309 -10.58 10.00 5.29
C LEU A 309 -9.29 9.49 5.95
N THR A 310 -8.24 10.31 6.00
CA THR A 310 -6.92 9.87 6.44
C THR A 310 -6.61 10.38 7.85
N ASP A 311 -6.32 9.46 8.77
CA ASP A 311 -5.76 9.81 10.08
C ASP A 311 -4.29 10.25 9.94
N THR A 312 -4.07 11.56 9.94
CA THR A 312 -2.75 12.16 9.74
C THR A 312 -1.93 12.32 11.02
N ARG A 313 -2.37 11.84 12.18
CA ARG A 313 -1.62 12.00 13.44
C ARG A 313 -0.26 11.31 13.37
N TYR A 314 0.85 12.05 13.42
CA TYR A 314 2.17 11.40 13.45
C TYR A 314 2.35 10.52 14.69
N ILE A 315 2.74 9.26 14.45
CA ILE A 315 3.13 8.28 15.46
C ILE A 315 4.47 7.69 15.05
N ASP A 316 5.43 7.74 15.97
CA ASP A 316 6.73 7.10 15.79
C ASP A 316 6.58 5.58 15.96
N VAL A 317 6.83 4.83 14.89
CA VAL A 317 6.70 3.37 14.85
C VAL A 317 7.99 2.62 15.20
N ARG A 318 9.11 3.30 15.47
CA ARG A 318 10.42 2.65 15.65
C ARG A 318 10.52 1.70 16.84
N ASN A 319 9.67 1.91 17.86
CA ASN A 319 9.70 1.15 19.11
C ASN A 319 8.41 0.35 19.38
N VAL A 320 7.59 0.13 18.36
CA VAL A 320 6.31 -0.60 18.51
C VAL A 320 6.48 -2.11 18.35
N GLN A 321 5.52 -2.87 18.87
CA GLN A 321 5.47 -4.32 18.67
C GLN A 321 4.95 -4.65 17.26
N VAL A 322 5.50 -5.72 16.66
CA VAL A 322 5.07 -6.26 15.37
C VAL A 322 4.31 -7.57 15.56
N LEU A 323 3.15 -7.70 14.93
CA LEU A 323 2.48 -8.99 14.72
C LEU A 323 2.72 -9.42 13.27
N ALA A 324 3.60 -10.38 13.05
CA ALA A 324 3.96 -10.86 11.72
C ALA A 324 3.34 -12.23 11.44
N MET A 325 2.45 -12.33 10.46
CA MET A 325 1.77 -13.58 10.12
C MET A 325 1.87 -13.86 8.62
N GLY A 326 1.94 -15.12 8.21
CA GLY A 326 1.94 -15.45 6.79
C GLY A 326 1.61 -16.90 6.46
N ALA A 327 1.30 -17.17 5.20
CA ALA A 327 1.15 -18.51 4.66
C ALA A 327 2.07 -18.71 3.46
N SER A 328 2.82 -19.81 3.47
CA SER A 328 3.69 -20.22 2.36
C SER A 328 3.10 -21.35 1.52
N GLU A 329 2.15 -22.10 2.08
CA GLU A 329 1.49 -23.22 1.43
C GLU A 329 0.00 -22.93 1.25
N PHE A 330 -0.56 -23.38 0.12
CA PHE A 330 -1.95 -23.16 -0.24
C PHE A 330 -2.47 -24.39 -0.99
N SER A 331 -3.76 -24.72 -0.79
CA SER A 331 -4.41 -25.81 -1.50
C SER A 331 -4.79 -25.47 -2.94
N GLU A 332 -5.19 -24.21 -3.17
CA GLU A 332 -5.73 -23.74 -4.46
C GLU A 332 -4.85 -22.68 -5.16
N LEU A 333 -3.83 -22.16 -4.47
CA LEU A 333 -2.96 -21.10 -4.97
C LEU A 333 -1.52 -21.58 -5.05
N ASN A 334 -0.70 -20.85 -5.81
CA ASN A 334 0.73 -21.14 -5.87
C ASN A 334 1.40 -20.91 -4.51
N PRO A 335 2.34 -21.78 -4.10
CA PRO A 335 3.09 -21.59 -2.88
C PRO A 335 3.94 -20.30 -2.93
N LEU A 336 4.20 -19.73 -1.75
CA LEU A 336 5.07 -18.57 -1.54
C LEU A 336 6.25 -18.98 -0.64
N PRO A 337 7.24 -19.71 -1.18
CA PRO A 337 8.35 -20.28 -0.40
C PRO A 337 9.23 -19.26 0.32
N ALA A 338 9.21 -17.96 -0.04
CA ALA A 338 9.99 -16.93 0.63
C ALA A 338 9.34 -16.43 1.94
N VAL A 339 8.03 -16.63 2.14
CA VAL A 339 7.26 -16.15 3.29
C VAL A 339 7.87 -16.56 4.64
N PRO A 340 8.32 -17.81 4.87
CA PRO A 340 8.93 -18.18 6.15
C PRO A 340 10.22 -17.39 6.44
N ALA A 341 11.04 -17.12 5.41
CA ALA A 341 12.24 -16.31 5.55
C ALA A 341 11.91 -14.83 5.79
N GLU A 342 10.85 -14.32 5.17
CA GLU A 342 10.38 -12.95 5.37
C GLU A 342 9.93 -12.73 6.82
N ILE A 343 9.04 -13.59 7.33
CA ILE A 343 8.55 -13.54 8.71
C ILE A 343 9.71 -13.70 9.69
N ALA A 344 10.62 -14.64 9.46
CA ALA A 344 11.79 -14.83 10.32
C ALA A 344 12.71 -13.59 10.33
N SER A 345 12.85 -12.89 9.20
CA SER A 345 13.66 -11.67 9.13
C SER A 345 13.08 -10.54 9.96
N ILE A 346 11.75 -10.40 9.99
CA ILE A 346 11.05 -9.41 10.81
C ILE A 346 11.17 -9.76 12.29
N SER A 347 10.85 -11.01 12.67
CA SER A 347 10.88 -11.47 14.07
C SER A 347 12.26 -11.43 14.71
N ARG A 348 13.34 -11.57 13.92
CA ARG A 348 14.72 -11.41 14.41
C ARG A 348 15.04 -9.97 14.78
N GLU A 349 14.41 -9.04 14.09
CA GLU A 349 14.80 -7.65 14.03
C GLU A 349 13.92 -6.71 14.85
N TRP A 350 12.69 -7.13 15.10
CA TRP A 350 11.65 -6.33 15.73
C TRP A 350 11.02 -7.09 16.89
N PRO A 351 10.72 -6.41 18.01
CA PRO A 351 10.01 -7.04 19.10
C PRO A 351 8.57 -7.37 18.67
N GLY A 352 8.07 -8.54 19.03
CA GLY A 352 6.77 -8.97 18.58
C GLY A 352 6.53 -10.47 18.69
N ILE A 353 5.52 -10.94 17.97
CA ILE A 353 5.19 -12.36 17.83
C ILE A 353 4.90 -12.66 16.36
N SER A 354 5.09 -13.93 15.97
CA SER A 354 4.85 -14.35 14.60
C SER A 354 4.17 -15.71 14.47
N PHE A 355 3.42 -15.89 13.39
CA PHE A 355 2.70 -17.11 13.08
C PHE A 355 2.84 -17.47 11.59
N LEU A 356 2.94 -18.76 11.28
CA LEU A 356 2.99 -19.27 9.92
C LEU A 356 1.86 -20.27 9.71
N ASN A 357 1.41 -20.40 8.46
CA ASN A 357 0.52 -21.46 7.98
C ASN A 357 -0.69 -21.66 8.89
N ASP A 358 -0.82 -22.80 9.58
CA ASP A 358 -1.94 -23.11 10.47
C ASP A 358 -2.15 -22.11 11.62
N GLY A 359 -1.10 -21.38 12.01
CA GLY A 359 -1.20 -20.24 12.92
C GLY A 359 -1.69 -18.93 12.26
N PHE A 360 -1.70 -18.84 10.94
CA PHE A 360 -2.15 -17.68 10.17
C PHE A 360 -3.65 -17.75 9.82
N THR A 361 -4.49 -17.55 10.84
CA THR A 361 -5.96 -17.53 10.74
C THR A 361 -6.53 -16.17 11.14
N ILE A 362 -7.75 -15.87 10.68
CA ILE A 362 -8.46 -14.62 11.01
C ILE A 362 -8.75 -14.58 12.52
N GLU A 363 -9.12 -15.71 13.11
CA GLU A 363 -9.41 -15.87 14.52
C GLU A 363 -8.17 -15.56 15.36
N ASN A 364 -7.02 -16.13 15.01
CA ASN A 364 -5.78 -15.88 15.74
C ASN A 364 -5.34 -14.41 15.58
N LEU A 365 -5.41 -13.85 14.37
CA LEU A 365 -5.13 -12.42 14.15
C LEU A 365 -5.95 -11.52 15.09
N ARG A 366 -7.27 -11.75 15.15
CA ARG A 366 -8.17 -11.00 16.05
C ARG A 366 -7.80 -11.20 17.51
N GLN A 367 -7.55 -12.44 17.93
CA GLN A 367 -7.20 -12.77 19.31
C GLN A 367 -5.91 -12.05 19.73
N GLN A 368 -4.85 -12.13 18.92
CA GLN A 368 -3.57 -11.49 19.24
C GLN A 368 -3.72 -9.97 19.29
N HIS A 369 -4.34 -9.37 18.27
CA HIS A 369 -4.57 -7.93 18.19
C HIS A 369 -5.36 -7.38 19.40
N GLN A 370 -6.34 -8.13 19.89
CA GLN A 370 -7.13 -7.73 21.07
C GLN A 370 -6.40 -7.98 22.39
N SER A 371 -5.47 -8.94 22.44
CA SER A 371 -4.76 -9.30 23.68
C SER A 371 -3.70 -8.28 24.09
N ARG A 372 -3.07 -7.59 23.13
CA ARG A 372 -2.03 -6.58 23.37
C ARG A 372 -1.88 -5.64 22.17
N PRO A 373 -1.40 -4.41 22.36
CA PRO A 373 -1.21 -3.47 21.25
C PRO A 373 -0.05 -3.87 20.34
N PHE A 374 -0.31 -3.93 19.03
CA PHE A 374 0.69 -4.00 17.97
C PHE A 374 0.62 -2.74 17.13
N GLY A 375 1.72 -1.98 17.03
CA GLY A 375 1.77 -0.80 16.17
C GLY A 375 1.91 -1.16 14.69
N ILE A 376 2.43 -2.36 14.41
CA ILE A 376 2.59 -2.88 13.05
C ILE A 376 1.97 -4.27 12.96
N ILE A 377 1.13 -4.49 11.95
CA ILE A 377 0.68 -5.82 11.54
C ILE A 377 1.23 -6.10 10.15
N HIS A 378 1.92 -7.23 10.00
CA HIS A 378 2.48 -7.70 8.74
C HIS A 378 1.81 -9.00 8.32
N LEU A 379 1.21 -9.03 7.14
CA LEU A 379 0.55 -10.20 6.56
C LEU A 379 1.27 -10.58 5.25
N ALA A 380 1.95 -11.73 5.23
CA ALA A 380 2.65 -12.25 4.06
C ALA A 380 1.86 -13.41 3.42
N THR A 381 1.12 -13.10 2.35
CA THR A 381 0.16 -14.02 1.72
C THR A 381 -0.41 -13.44 0.43
N HIS A 382 -1.11 -14.25 -0.37
CA HIS A 382 -1.88 -13.77 -1.52
C HIS A 382 -3.04 -12.85 -1.11
N GLY A 383 -3.18 -11.71 -1.79
CA GLY A 383 -4.38 -10.89 -1.80
C GLY A 383 -4.83 -10.57 -3.22
N GLU A 384 -6.13 -10.41 -3.45
CA GLU A 384 -6.68 -10.03 -4.74
C GLU A 384 -7.67 -8.87 -4.60
N PHE A 385 -7.38 -7.75 -5.28
CA PHE A 385 -8.35 -6.68 -5.52
C PHE A 385 -8.96 -6.90 -6.90
N ARG A 386 -10.24 -7.25 -6.92
CA ARG A 386 -11.00 -7.60 -8.13
C ARG A 386 -11.97 -6.47 -8.51
N PRO A 387 -12.29 -6.31 -9.80
CA PRO A 387 -13.37 -5.44 -10.25
C PRO A 387 -14.71 -5.76 -9.58
N GLY A 388 -15.62 -4.80 -9.55
CA GLY A 388 -16.93 -4.95 -8.92
C GLY A 388 -16.94 -4.52 -7.46
N ALA A 389 -17.91 -5.07 -6.73
CA ALA A 389 -18.12 -4.78 -5.31
C ALA A 389 -16.93 -5.22 -4.45
N ALA A 390 -16.73 -4.53 -3.32
CA ALA A 390 -15.62 -4.80 -2.39
C ALA A 390 -15.52 -6.27 -1.94
N ASN A 391 -16.64 -6.99 -1.84
CA ASN A 391 -16.66 -8.40 -1.43
C ASN A 391 -16.12 -9.39 -2.47
N ASN A 392 -15.84 -8.95 -3.71
CA ASN A 392 -15.12 -9.72 -4.72
C ASN A 392 -13.62 -9.81 -4.40
N SER A 393 -13.10 -8.84 -3.65
CA SER A 393 -11.70 -8.74 -3.25
C SER A 393 -11.46 -9.46 -1.91
N PHE A 394 -10.29 -10.06 -1.73
CA PHE A 394 -9.97 -10.81 -0.53
C PHE A 394 -8.47 -10.86 -0.20
N ILE A 395 -8.17 -11.13 1.07
CA ILE A 395 -6.86 -11.57 1.56
C ILE A 395 -6.97 -13.06 1.89
N GLN A 396 -6.07 -13.88 1.36
CA GLN A 396 -6.03 -15.32 1.62
C GLN A 396 -5.36 -15.56 2.98
N PHE A 397 -6.10 -16.13 3.93
CA PHE A 397 -5.55 -16.72 5.15
C PHE A 397 -5.37 -18.22 4.93
N TRP A 398 -4.71 -18.91 5.86
CA TRP A 398 -4.44 -20.34 5.72
C TRP A 398 -5.68 -21.19 5.42
N ASN A 399 -6.76 -20.95 6.19
CA ASN A 399 -7.97 -21.76 6.17
C ASN A 399 -9.18 -21.05 5.53
N SER A 400 -9.05 -19.78 5.16
CA SER A 400 -10.18 -18.93 4.81
C SER A 400 -9.78 -17.72 3.97
N ARG A 401 -10.77 -17.00 3.43
CA ARG A 401 -10.57 -15.73 2.74
C ARG A 401 -11.23 -14.62 3.55
N LEU A 402 -10.46 -13.59 3.90
CA LEU A 402 -11.01 -12.36 4.47
C LEU A 402 -11.41 -11.44 3.33
N LYS A 403 -12.71 -11.22 3.15
CA LYS A 403 -13.19 -10.30 2.10
C LYS A 403 -12.88 -8.86 2.49
N LEU A 404 -12.62 -8.00 1.49
CA LEU A 404 -12.25 -6.61 1.76
C LEU A 404 -13.33 -5.84 2.53
N ASN A 405 -14.62 -6.11 2.26
CA ASN A 405 -15.71 -5.50 3.02
C ASN A 405 -15.77 -5.93 4.50
N GLN A 406 -15.12 -7.04 4.87
CA GLN A 406 -15.02 -7.56 6.25
C GLN A 406 -13.77 -7.06 6.97
N LEU A 407 -12.84 -6.38 6.27
CA LEU A 407 -11.57 -5.96 6.85
C LEU A 407 -11.75 -4.99 8.04
N ARG A 408 -12.82 -4.19 8.03
CA ARG A 408 -13.22 -3.32 9.16
C ARG A 408 -13.53 -4.09 10.43
N ASP A 409 -14.00 -5.33 10.31
CA ASP A 409 -14.35 -6.17 11.46
C ASP A 409 -13.12 -6.63 12.25
N LEU A 410 -11.91 -6.45 11.69
CA LEU A 410 -10.66 -6.64 12.43
C LEU A 410 -10.43 -5.54 13.48
N ARG A 411 -11.09 -4.36 13.33
CA ARG A 411 -10.97 -3.22 14.24
C ARG A 411 -9.51 -2.81 14.49
N LEU A 412 -8.73 -2.63 13.41
CA LEU A 412 -7.31 -2.25 13.52
C LEU A 412 -7.09 -0.81 14.02
N ASN A 413 -8.16 -0.08 14.34
CA ASN A 413 -8.11 1.19 15.04
C ASN A 413 -8.21 1.05 16.57
N ASN A 414 -8.46 -0.15 17.10
CA ASN A 414 -8.53 -0.39 18.55
C ASN A 414 -8.06 -1.81 18.95
N PRO A 415 -6.84 -1.97 19.53
CA PRO A 415 -5.82 -0.93 19.66
C PRO A 415 -5.36 -0.40 18.29
N GLN A 416 -4.82 0.82 18.24
CA GLN A 416 -4.44 1.44 16.96
C GLN A 416 -3.24 0.72 16.32
N VAL A 417 -3.43 0.22 15.11
CA VAL A 417 -2.38 -0.21 14.19
C VAL A 417 -1.94 1.00 13.35
N ASN A 418 -0.66 1.34 13.43
CA ASN A 418 -0.09 2.47 12.71
C ASN A 418 0.38 2.10 11.30
N LEU A 419 0.66 0.81 11.07
CA LEU A 419 1.10 0.31 9.77
C LEU A 419 0.60 -1.12 9.57
N LEU A 420 -0.24 -1.32 8.55
CA LEU A 420 -0.60 -2.62 8.01
C LEU A 420 0.25 -2.90 6.77
N VAL A 421 1.02 -3.98 6.75
CA VAL A 421 1.78 -4.41 5.57
C VAL A 421 1.11 -5.64 4.99
N LEU A 422 0.66 -5.56 3.74
CA LEU A 422 0.19 -6.70 2.95
C LEU A 422 1.27 -7.09 1.94
N SER A 423 2.08 -8.05 2.33
CA SER A 423 3.19 -8.58 1.55
C SER A 423 2.68 -9.69 0.62
N ALA A 424 2.50 -9.35 -0.66
CA ALA A 424 1.95 -10.18 -1.75
C ALA A 424 0.44 -10.02 -2.10
N CYS A 425 0.02 -8.79 -2.44
CA CYS A 425 -1.27 -8.54 -3.09
C CYS A 425 -1.16 -8.42 -4.63
N ARG A 426 -2.26 -8.71 -5.33
CA ARG A 426 -2.48 -8.37 -6.73
C ARG A 426 -3.66 -7.42 -6.81
N THR A 427 -3.47 -6.29 -7.48
CA THR A 427 -4.58 -5.42 -7.87
C THR A 427 -4.98 -5.71 -9.31
N ALA A 428 -6.28 -5.68 -9.62
CA ALA A 428 -6.76 -5.66 -11.00
C ALA A 428 -6.43 -4.29 -11.62
N VAL A 429 -5.18 -4.17 -12.07
CA VAL A 429 -4.60 -2.95 -12.61
C VAL A 429 -5.48 -2.38 -13.73
N GLY A 430 -5.85 -1.10 -13.59
CA GLY A 430 -6.61 -0.37 -14.61
C GLY A 430 -8.14 -0.44 -14.46
N ASP A 431 -8.64 -1.10 -13.42
CA ASP A 431 -10.06 -1.09 -13.08
C ASP A 431 -10.35 -0.10 -11.94
N GLU A 432 -11.25 0.85 -12.18
CA GLU A 432 -11.54 1.95 -11.25
C GLU A 432 -12.11 1.45 -9.91
N GLN A 433 -12.87 0.35 -9.91
CA GLN A 433 -13.46 -0.23 -8.70
C GLN A 433 -12.43 -1.02 -7.89
N ALA A 434 -11.56 -1.78 -8.56
CA ALA A 434 -10.43 -2.43 -7.89
C ALA A 434 -9.47 -1.41 -7.28
N GLU A 435 -9.26 -0.28 -7.96
CA GLU A 435 -8.48 0.85 -7.47
C GLU A 435 -9.09 1.51 -6.22
N LEU A 436 -10.44 1.60 -6.11
CA LEU A 436 -11.12 2.03 -4.88
C LEU A 436 -10.91 1.02 -3.74
N GLY A 437 -11.01 -0.28 -4.03
CA GLY A 437 -10.70 -1.31 -3.04
C GLY A 437 -9.26 -1.21 -2.51
N PHE A 438 -8.31 -0.97 -3.42
CA PHE A 438 -6.90 -0.79 -3.10
C PHE A 438 -6.63 0.50 -2.31
N GLY A 439 -7.00 1.67 -2.86
CA GLY A 439 -6.75 2.98 -2.25
C GLY A 439 -7.52 3.20 -0.94
N GLY A 440 -8.58 2.43 -0.71
CA GLY A 440 -9.38 2.44 0.51
C GLY A 440 -8.87 1.49 1.60
N LEU A 441 -7.78 0.75 1.38
CA LEU A 441 -7.34 -0.32 2.26
C LEU A 441 -7.08 0.14 3.71
N ALA A 442 -6.36 1.25 3.89
CA ALA A 442 -6.09 1.82 5.22
C ALA A 442 -7.40 2.22 5.92
N VAL A 443 -8.26 2.95 5.20
CA VAL A 443 -9.58 3.40 5.69
C VAL A 443 -10.46 2.22 6.09
N GLN A 444 -10.51 1.19 5.25
CA GLN A 444 -11.36 0.03 5.45
C GLN A 444 -10.87 -0.86 6.60
N SER A 445 -9.56 -0.98 6.80
CA SER A 445 -9.00 -1.72 7.93
C SER A 445 -9.07 -0.97 9.26
N GLY A 446 -9.10 0.37 9.22
CA GLY A 446 -8.93 1.24 10.38
C GLY A 446 -7.45 1.43 10.78
N ALA A 447 -6.51 0.86 10.02
CA ALA A 447 -5.09 1.17 10.18
C ALA A 447 -4.81 2.59 9.66
N GLN A 448 -3.85 3.27 10.27
CA GLN A 448 -3.47 4.62 9.84
C GLN A 448 -2.81 4.65 8.46
N THR A 449 -2.03 3.62 8.17
CA THR A 449 -1.25 3.48 6.94
C THR A 449 -1.31 2.02 6.51
N ALA A 450 -1.44 1.78 5.22
CA ALA A 450 -1.26 0.45 4.64
C ALA A 450 -0.14 0.47 3.60
N VAL A 451 0.63 -0.61 3.51
CA VAL A 451 1.56 -0.89 2.41
C VAL A 451 1.06 -2.11 1.67
N ALA A 452 0.88 -1.99 0.35
CA ALA A 452 0.38 -3.07 -0.49
C ALA A 452 0.96 -2.97 -1.91
N SER A 453 0.92 -4.08 -2.65
CA SER A 453 1.45 -4.19 -4.00
C SER A 453 0.39 -3.90 -5.08
N LEU A 454 0.83 -3.19 -6.13
CA LEU A 454 0.03 -2.77 -7.28
C LEU A 454 -0.22 -3.91 -8.29
N TRP A 455 0.68 -4.89 -8.37
CA TRP A 455 0.60 -6.00 -9.33
C TRP A 455 1.20 -7.27 -8.74
N TYR A 456 1.18 -8.37 -9.52
CA TYR A 456 1.88 -9.61 -9.16
C TYR A 456 3.37 -9.40 -9.00
N VAL A 457 3.85 -9.54 -7.76
CA VAL A 457 5.24 -9.38 -7.37
C VAL A 457 5.99 -10.72 -7.42
N SER A 458 7.32 -10.65 -7.56
CA SER A 458 8.19 -11.81 -7.33
C SER A 458 8.29 -12.05 -5.83
N ASP A 459 8.21 -13.33 -5.43
CA ASP A 459 8.32 -13.76 -4.04
C ASP A 459 9.68 -13.34 -3.45
N GLU A 460 10.76 -13.57 -4.19
CA GLU A 460 12.12 -13.20 -3.80
C GLU A 460 12.35 -11.68 -3.77
N GLY A 461 11.81 -10.97 -4.75
CA GLY A 461 11.88 -9.51 -4.78
C GLY A 461 11.12 -8.87 -3.62
N THR A 462 10.00 -9.48 -3.22
CA THR A 462 9.19 -9.06 -2.07
C THR A 462 9.92 -9.29 -0.77
N LEU A 463 10.49 -10.48 -0.58
CA LEU A 463 11.36 -10.79 0.55
C LEU A 463 12.50 -9.75 0.65
N GLY A 464 13.13 -9.40 -0.48
CA GLY A 464 14.17 -8.38 -0.55
C GLY A 464 13.70 -7.00 -0.12
N LEU A 465 12.58 -6.52 -0.69
CA LEU A 465 12.03 -5.21 -0.36
C LEU A 465 11.60 -5.12 1.10
N MET A 466 10.86 -6.11 1.61
CA MET A 466 10.32 -6.09 2.97
C MET A 466 11.43 -6.20 4.01
N SER A 467 12.40 -7.08 3.75
CA SER A 467 13.62 -7.17 4.55
C SER A 467 14.33 -5.82 4.70
N GLU A 468 14.54 -5.12 3.59
CA GLU A 468 15.20 -3.81 3.61
C GLU A 468 14.29 -2.73 4.22
N PHE A 469 12.99 -2.77 3.95
CA PHE A 469 12.02 -1.83 4.52
C PHE A 469 12.01 -1.87 6.05
N TYR A 470 11.94 -3.06 6.67
CA TYR A 470 11.96 -3.19 8.13
C TYR A 470 13.31 -2.79 8.75
N GLN A 471 14.42 -2.89 8.01
CA GLN A 471 15.72 -2.37 8.43
C GLN A 471 15.71 -0.83 8.44
N GLN A 472 15.28 -0.21 7.34
CA GLN A 472 15.22 1.25 7.21
C GLN A 472 14.21 1.86 8.20
N LEU A 473 13.09 1.16 8.45
CA LEU A 473 12.02 1.62 9.34
C LEU A 473 12.47 1.82 10.80
N LYS A 474 13.55 1.18 11.23
CA LYS A 474 14.12 1.36 12.59
C LYS A 474 14.71 2.74 12.82
N THR A 475 15.15 3.42 11.76
CA THR A 475 15.90 4.68 11.87
C THR A 475 15.23 5.83 11.13
N ALA A 476 14.47 5.54 10.08
CA ALA A 476 13.79 6.55 9.29
C ALA A 476 12.84 7.42 10.14
N PRO A 477 12.76 8.74 9.88
CA PRO A 477 11.92 9.65 10.66
C PRO A 477 10.41 9.42 10.41
N ILE A 478 10.06 8.93 9.22
CA ILE A 478 8.69 8.65 8.79
C ILE A 478 8.63 7.36 7.97
N LYS A 479 7.45 6.71 7.95
CA LYS A 479 7.23 5.43 7.27
C LYS A 479 7.55 5.52 5.76
N ALA A 480 7.14 6.61 5.10
CA ALA A 480 7.39 6.79 3.66
C ALA A 480 8.88 6.91 3.31
N ALA A 481 9.70 7.47 4.23
CA ALA A 481 11.14 7.55 4.04
C ALA A 481 11.80 6.17 4.11
N ALA A 482 11.34 5.30 5.01
CA ALA A 482 11.81 3.92 5.10
C ALA A 482 11.52 3.13 3.81
N LEU A 483 10.29 3.24 3.28
CA LEU A 483 9.92 2.58 2.02
C LEU A 483 10.76 3.10 0.86
N ARG A 484 10.92 4.42 0.75
CA ARG A 484 11.78 5.05 -0.25
C ARG A 484 13.22 4.53 -0.19
N GLN A 485 13.80 4.45 1.00
CA GLN A 485 15.19 3.95 1.16
C GLN A 485 15.32 2.50 0.69
N ALA A 486 14.35 1.64 1.00
CA ALA A 486 14.34 0.27 0.50
C ALA A 486 14.22 0.21 -1.04
N GLN A 487 13.35 1.04 -1.62
CA GLN A 487 13.18 1.13 -3.08
C GLN A 487 14.45 1.61 -3.77
N ILE A 488 15.13 2.64 -3.22
CA ILE A 488 16.41 3.14 -3.74
C ILE A 488 17.50 2.08 -3.62
N ALA A 489 17.55 1.33 -2.52
CA ALA A 489 18.53 0.27 -2.33
C ALA A 489 18.37 -0.85 -3.39
N MET A 490 17.13 -1.24 -3.71
CA MET A 490 16.85 -2.16 -4.81
C MET A 490 17.20 -1.58 -6.18
N LEU A 491 16.80 -0.34 -6.45
CA LEU A 491 17.13 0.39 -7.69
C LEU A 491 18.65 0.44 -7.94
N ARG A 492 19.44 0.64 -6.88
CA ARG A 492 20.92 0.66 -6.94
C ARG A 492 21.57 -0.72 -6.94
N GLY A 493 20.78 -1.80 -6.88
CA GLY A 493 21.25 -3.18 -6.87
C GLY A 493 21.97 -3.58 -5.57
N GLN A 494 21.75 -2.83 -4.49
CA GLN A 494 22.29 -3.13 -3.16
C GLN A 494 21.50 -4.26 -2.49
N VAL A 495 20.21 -4.36 -2.79
CA VAL A 495 19.36 -5.52 -2.44
C VAL A 495 19.35 -6.49 -3.62
N ARG A 496 19.80 -7.73 -3.37
CA ARG A 496 20.03 -8.72 -4.42
C ARG A 496 20.15 -10.13 -3.86
N LEU A 497 19.88 -11.13 -4.69
CA LEU A 497 20.22 -12.52 -4.42
C LEU A 497 21.61 -12.83 -4.98
N GLU A 498 22.45 -13.48 -4.18
CA GLU A 498 23.75 -13.98 -4.62
C GLU A 498 24.11 -15.23 -3.82
N GLY A 499 24.35 -16.35 -4.52
CA GLY A 499 24.76 -17.61 -3.90
C GLY A 499 23.75 -18.14 -2.87
N GLY A 500 22.45 -18.09 -3.19
CA GLY A 500 21.38 -18.55 -2.28
C GLY A 500 21.18 -17.69 -1.03
N THR A 501 21.74 -16.47 -1.02
CA THR A 501 21.66 -15.53 0.10
C THR A 501 21.10 -14.19 -0.36
N LEU A 502 20.13 -13.67 0.37
CA LEU A 502 19.66 -12.30 0.22
C LEU A 502 20.64 -11.33 0.87
N ARG A 503 21.16 -10.39 0.09
CA ARG A 503 21.96 -9.26 0.58
C ARG A 503 21.16 -7.97 0.61
N GLY A 504 21.52 -7.06 1.52
CA GLY A 504 20.90 -5.74 1.67
C GLY A 504 21.92 -4.72 2.19
N THR A 505 21.50 -3.48 2.46
CA THR A 505 22.45 -2.37 2.73
C THR A 505 23.20 -2.49 4.05
N SER A 506 22.58 -3.13 5.05
CA SER A 506 23.07 -3.17 6.43
C SER A 506 23.11 -4.59 7.01
N ARG A 507 22.93 -5.61 6.16
CA ARG A 507 22.90 -7.02 6.55
C ARG A 507 24.24 -7.66 6.22
N GLY A 508 25.12 -7.80 7.22
CA GLY A 508 26.49 -8.35 7.07
C GLY A 508 26.56 -9.62 6.23
N ASP A 509 26.31 -10.78 6.83
CA ASP A 509 26.39 -12.08 6.13
C ASP A 509 25.15 -12.38 5.24
N GLY A 510 24.14 -11.50 5.24
CA GLY A 510 22.88 -11.68 4.50
C GLY A 510 21.85 -12.58 5.20
N VAL A 511 20.75 -12.87 4.50
CA VAL A 511 19.72 -13.84 4.94
C VAL A 511 19.74 -15.05 4.02
N GLN A 512 20.05 -16.21 4.58
CA GLN A 512 20.04 -17.46 3.81
C GLN A 512 18.62 -17.79 3.36
N LEU A 513 18.47 -18.12 2.08
CA LEU A 513 17.18 -18.50 1.53
C LEU A 513 16.77 -19.91 2.00
N PRO A 514 15.44 -20.17 2.10
CA PRO A 514 14.91 -21.52 2.27
C PRO A 514 15.39 -22.45 1.17
N ASP A 515 15.46 -23.77 1.43
CA ASP A 515 16.02 -24.76 0.50
C ASP A 515 15.40 -24.70 -0.91
N LEU A 516 14.10 -24.46 -0.99
CA LEU A 516 13.36 -24.30 -2.25
C LEU A 516 13.84 -23.13 -3.12
N LEU A 517 14.49 -22.13 -2.50
CA LEU A 517 15.00 -20.91 -3.14
C LEU A 517 16.54 -20.85 -3.13
N ARG A 518 17.24 -21.84 -2.58
CA ARG A 518 18.72 -21.83 -2.51
C ARG A 518 19.39 -21.90 -3.88
N ASN A 519 18.72 -22.51 -4.84
CA ASN A 519 19.20 -22.63 -6.23
C ASN A 519 18.66 -21.51 -7.14
N SER A 520 18.01 -20.49 -6.57
CA SER A 520 17.55 -19.34 -7.36
C SER A 520 18.75 -18.62 -7.99
N GLU A 521 18.56 -18.17 -9.24
CA GLU A 521 19.58 -17.42 -9.96
C GLU A 521 19.97 -16.13 -9.23
N ASP A 522 21.25 -15.79 -9.28
CA ASP A 522 21.75 -14.49 -8.84
C ASP A 522 20.99 -13.38 -9.54
N THR A 523 20.28 -12.57 -8.76
CA THR A 523 19.31 -11.60 -9.28
C THR A 523 19.52 -10.26 -8.60
N LYS A 524 19.70 -9.21 -9.41
CA LYS A 524 19.64 -7.82 -8.96
C LYS A 524 18.25 -7.26 -9.23
N PHE A 525 17.57 -6.78 -8.19
CA PHE A 525 16.20 -6.30 -8.29
C PHE A 525 16.09 -4.83 -8.75
N VAL A 526 16.87 -4.45 -9.76
CA VAL A 526 17.04 -3.04 -10.21
C VAL A 526 15.89 -2.53 -11.07
N HIS A 527 15.14 -3.42 -11.71
CA HIS A 527 14.02 -3.04 -12.59
C HIS A 527 12.82 -2.54 -11.75
N PRO A 528 12.10 -1.47 -12.17
CA PRO A 528 10.95 -0.92 -11.43
C PRO A 528 9.89 -1.95 -11.05
N TYR A 529 9.73 -3.00 -11.85
CA TYR A 529 8.88 -4.15 -11.53
C TYR A 529 9.02 -4.63 -10.07
N TYR A 530 10.24 -4.63 -9.53
CA TYR A 530 10.52 -5.12 -8.18
C TYR A 530 10.31 -4.04 -7.11
N TRP A 531 10.87 -2.84 -7.30
CA TRP A 531 10.89 -1.82 -6.25
C TRP A 531 9.70 -0.86 -6.31
N SER A 532 9.11 -0.57 -7.48
CA SER A 532 7.96 0.34 -7.60
C SER A 532 6.60 -0.36 -7.43
N ALA A 533 6.60 -1.65 -7.11
CA ALA A 533 5.37 -2.44 -6.97
C ALA A 533 4.60 -2.11 -5.69
N PHE A 534 5.31 -1.79 -4.60
CA PHE A 534 4.70 -1.48 -3.32
C PHE A 534 4.56 0.01 -3.13
N VAL A 535 3.38 0.43 -2.67
CA VAL A 535 3.06 1.81 -2.35
C VAL A 535 2.48 1.91 -0.95
N MET A 536 2.64 3.09 -0.36
CA MET A 536 2.04 3.47 0.89
C MET A 536 0.68 4.13 0.63
N ILE A 537 -0.33 3.77 1.42
CA ILE A 537 -1.70 4.23 1.32
C ILE A 537 -2.12 4.79 2.68
N GLY A 538 -2.59 6.03 2.71
CA GLY A 538 -2.91 6.77 3.92
C GLY A 538 -1.74 7.67 4.37
N SER A 539 -1.55 7.76 5.68
CA SER A 539 -0.58 8.69 6.28
C SER A 539 0.88 8.27 6.02
N PRO A 540 1.74 9.15 5.47
CA PRO A 540 3.17 8.84 5.24
C PRO A 540 4.04 8.94 6.50
N TRP A 541 3.53 9.62 7.54
CA TRP A 541 4.21 9.91 8.80
C TRP A 541 4.25 8.71 9.73
#